data_AF-A0A4P9ZTU8-F1
#
_entry.id   AF-A0A4P9ZTU8-F1
#
_cell.length_a   1.000
_cell.length_b   1.000
_cell.length_c   1.000
_cell.angle_alpha   90.00
_cell.angle_beta   90.00
_cell.angle_gamma   90.00
#
_symmetry.space_group_name_H-M   'P 1'
#
loop_
_entity.id
_entity.type
_entity.pdbx_description
1 polymer ?
#
loop_
_entity_poly.entity_id
_entity_poly.type
_entity_poly.pdbx_seq_one_letter_code
_entity_poly.pdbx_strand_id
1 'polypeptide(L)'
;LPYYRRPLWLAGFALFLASSFGGSTVTISLLPVTILAPLGAVTLVSNALFAKWLLADPFSVQAFLATILVVLGGLLIGIFGALPLPSHDLASLITLYQRPAFIAFFTVTEVLVLALLGVIYLLGVQERRAARYPPHRTMIRGLLYGIVSGMLCSQSLLFAKSGIELLIVTLQQGNNQFTNPLAGFILLALVVTSLSQLYFLNRSLELCSTLVIAPLTFCSYNLSTLLNGLIYYDQFQALAPYQLALVLVGAVILSIGVCILSV
;
A
#
# COMPACT_ATOMS: atom_id res chain seq x y z
N LEU A 1 20.83 -28.64 8.15
CA LEU A 1 20.98 -27.93 6.86
C LEU A 1 20.50 -26.49 7.00
N PRO A 2 21.32 -25.48 6.63
CA PRO A 2 20.87 -24.10 6.54
C PRO A 2 19.72 -23.98 5.52
N TYR A 3 18.86 -22.96 5.67
CA TYR A 3 17.58 -22.85 4.93
C TYR A 3 17.75 -22.98 3.40
N TYR A 4 18.78 -22.34 2.84
CA TYR A 4 19.10 -22.37 1.40
C TYR A 4 19.54 -23.73 0.86
N ARG A 5 19.70 -24.77 1.70
CA ARG A 5 20.05 -26.14 1.27
C ARG A 5 18.92 -27.14 1.46
N ARG A 6 17.73 -26.72 1.92
CA ARG A 6 16.60 -27.62 2.12
C ARG A 6 15.72 -27.63 0.86
N PRO A 7 15.58 -28.76 0.14
CA PRO A 7 14.86 -28.79 -1.14
C PRO A 7 13.38 -28.43 -0.99
N LEU A 8 12.72 -28.86 0.09
CA LEU A 8 11.33 -28.46 0.39
C LEU A 8 11.19 -26.95 0.63
N TRP A 9 12.18 -26.32 1.29
CA TRP A 9 12.15 -24.88 1.55
C TRP A 9 12.35 -24.08 0.26
N LEU A 10 13.30 -24.50 -0.57
CA LEU A 10 13.54 -23.90 -1.88
C LEU A 10 12.32 -24.05 -2.80
N ALA A 11 11.67 -25.21 -2.82
CA ALA A 11 10.46 -25.44 -3.60
C ALA A 11 9.31 -24.53 -3.13
N GLY A 12 9.09 -24.41 -1.82
CA GLY A 12 8.10 -23.49 -1.27
C GLY A 12 8.40 -22.02 -1.57
N PHE A 13 9.66 -21.61 -1.47
CA PHE A 13 10.10 -20.25 -1.80
C PHE A 13 9.96 -19.95 -3.30
N ALA A 14 10.31 -20.89 -4.18
CA ALA A 14 10.14 -20.75 -5.61
C ALA A 14 8.66 -20.65 -6.01
N LEU A 15 7.80 -21.49 -5.41
CA LEU A 15 6.35 -21.43 -5.62
C LEU A 15 5.78 -20.08 -5.17
N PHE A 16 6.24 -19.57 -4.02
CA PHE A 16 5.87 -18.25 -3.51
C PHE A 16 6.31 -17.11 -4.45
N LEU A 17 7.53 -17.16 -4.98
CA LEU A 17 8.00 -16.16 -5.94
C LEU A 17 7.19 -16.21 -7.24
N ALA A 18 6.98 -17.41 -7.79
CA ALA A 18 6.21 -17.58 -9.03
C ALA A 18 4.77 -17.09 -8.87
N SER A 19 4.10 -17.43 -7.75
CA SER A 19 2.74 -16.98 -7.48
C SER A 19 2.67 -15.47 -7.23
N SER A 20 3.65 -14.90 -6.53
CA SER A 20 3.71 -13.46 -6.26
C SER A 20 3.95 -12.65 -7.53
N PHE A 21 4.93 -13.03 -8.35
CA PHE A 21 5.21 -12.30 -9.59
C PHE A 21 4.05 -12.39 -10.59
N GLY A 22 3.54 -13.59 -10.86
CA GLY A 22 2.42 -13.77 -11.80
C GLY A 22 1.13 -13.15 -11.27
N GLY A 23 0.74 -13.52 -10.05
CA GLY A 23 -0.50 -13.10 -9.43
C GLY A 23 -0.58 -11.59 -9.19
N SER A 24 0.48 -10.98 -8.64
CA SER A 24 0.48 -9.54 -8.38
C SER A 24 0.50 -8.73 -9.67
N THR A 25 1.24 -9.15 -10.70
CA THR A 25 1.28 -8.42 -11.98
C THR A 25 -0.09 -8.41 -12.66
N VAL A 26 -0.76 -9.57 -12.71
CA VAL A 26 -2.11 -9.69 -13.29
C VAL A 26 -3.14 -8.89 -12.47
N THR A 27 -3.03 -8.93 -11.14
CA THR A 27 -3.95 -8.20 -10.27
C THR A 27 -3.78 -6.68 -10.47
N ILE A 28 -2.54 -6.20 -10.47
CA ILE A 28 -2.23 -4.77 -10.62
C ILE A 28 -2.62 -4.25 -12.02
N SER A 29 -2.45 -5.05 -13.07
CA SER A 29 -2.83 -4.66 -14.43
C SER A 29 -4.35 -4.58 -14.63
N LEU A 30 -5.11 -5.52 -14.07
CA LEU A 30 -6.54 -5.64 -14.33
C LEU A 30 -7.41 -4.77 -13.41
N LEU A 31 -6.99 -4.57 -12.16
CA LEU A 31 -7.84 -3.94 -11.15
C LEU A 31 -7.50 -2.47 -10.93
N PRO A 32 -8.50 -1.58 -10.77
CA PRO A 32 -8.29 -0.20 -10.35
C PRO A 32 -7.52 -0.13 -9.03
N VAL A 33 -6.71 0.91 -8.87
CA VAL A 33 -5.93 1.16 -7.64
C VAL A 33 -6.83 1.24 -6.41
N THR A 34 -8.05 1.76 -6.57
CA THR A 34 -9.07 1.81 -5.51
C THR A 34 -9.52 0.43 -5.03
N ILE A 35 -9.54 -0.60 -5.90
CA ILE A 35 -9.89 -1.98 -5.55
C ILE A 35 -8.67 -2.76 -5.04
N LEU A 36 -7.46 -2.41 -5.49
CA LEU A 36 -6.22 -3.03 -5.02
C LEU A 36 -5.98 -2.83 -3.52
N ALA A 37 -6.40 -1.68 -2.98
CA ALA A 37 -6.31 -1.38 -1.54
C ALA A 37 -7.03 -2.44 -0.67
N PRO A 38 -8.35 -2.67 -0.80
CA PRO A 38 -9.06 -3.65 0.02
C PRO A 38 -8.68 -5.11 -0.27
N LEU A 39 -8.18 -5.43 -1.48
CA LEU A 39 -7.68 -6.78 -1.78
C LEU A 39 -6.51 -7.19 -0.88
N GLY A 40 -5.63 -6.25 -0.53
CA GLY A 40 -4.57 -6.51 0.45
C GLY A 40 -5.10 -6.89 1.83
N ALA A 41 -6.29 -6.40 2.20
CA ALA A 41 -6.90 -6.69 3.49
C ALA A 41 -7.45 -8.11 3.53
N VAL A 42 -7.99 -8.58 2.40
CA VAL A 42 -8.40 -9.99 2.23
C VAL A 42 -7.19 -10.91 2.40
N THR A 43 -6.04 -10.60 1.81
CA THR A 43 -4.81 -11.38 2.01
C THR A 43 -4.39 -11.41 3.48
N LEU A 44 -4.48 -10.27 4.19
CA LEU A 44 -4.15 -10.20 5.61
C LEU A 44 -5.09 -11.08 6.46
N VAL A 45 -6.39 -11.02 6.21
CA VAL A 45 -7.40 -11.88 6.85
C VAL A 45 -7.12 -13.35 6.54
N SER A 46 -6.90 -13.71 5.28
CA SER A 46 -6.58 -15.08 4.89
C SER A 46 -5.33 -15.59 5.60
N ASN A 47 -4.27 -14.78 5.68
CA ASN A 47 -3.06 -15.14 6.40
C ASN A 47 -3.32 -15.36 7.90
N ALA A 48 -4.14 -14.51 8.53
CA ALA A 48 -4.51 -14.67 9.93
C ALA A 48 -5.34 -15.94 10.19
N LEU A 49 -6.28 -16.25 9.29
CA LEU A 49 -7.09 -17.48 9.35
C LEU A 49 -6.21 -18.73 9.17
N PHE A 50 -5.34 -18.73 8.17
CA PHE A 50 -4.41 -19.83 7.92
C PHE A 50 -3.42 -20.03 9.06
N ALA A 51 -2.89 -18.95 9.65
CA ALA A 51 -2.02 -19.04 10.81
C ALA A 51 -2.72 -19.71 11.99
N LYS A 52 -3.95 -19.28 12.34
CA LYS A 52 -4.73 -19.91 13.41
C LYS A 52 -5.03 -21.38 13.14
N TRP A 53 -5.39 -21.72 11.90
CA TRP A 53 -5.63 -23.12 11.51
C TRP A 53 -4.37 -23.97 11.64
N LEU A 54 -3.22 -23.46 11.18
CA LEU A 54 -1.95 -24.19 11.21
C LEU A 54 -1.39 -24.34 12.64
N LEU A 55 -1.53 -23.31 13.48
CA LEU A 55 -1.11 -23.34 14.89
C LEU A 55 -2.12 -24.02 15.82
N ALA A 56 -3.30 -24.39 15.32
CA ALA A 56 -4.42 -24.93 16.10
C ALA A 56 -4.87 -23.99 17.25
N ASP A 57 -4.72 -22.69 17.06
CA ASP A 57 -5.17 -21.68 18.03
C ASP A 57 -6.69 -21.47 17.94
N PRO A 58 -7.38 -21.30 19.09
CA PRO A 58 -8.81 -21.07 19.07
C PRO A 58 -9.16 -19.76 18.37
N PHE A 59 -10.24 -19.80 17.59
CA PHE A 59 -10.77 -18.63 16.92
C PHE A 59 -11.53 -17.75 17.92
N SER A 60 -10.95 -16.61 18.30
CA SER A 60 -11.60 -15.68 19.23
C SER A 60 -12.78 -14.97 18.55
N VAL A 61 -13.80 -14.63 19.33
CA VAL A 61 -14.93 -13.82 18.84
C VAL A 61 -14.44 -12.48 18.28
N GLN A 62 -13.37 -11.92 18.85
CA GLN A 62 -12.72 -10.71 18.34
C GLN A 62 -12.16 -10.91 16.93
N ALA A 63 -11.48 -12.03 16.66
CA ALA A 63 -10.97 -12.34 15.32
C ALA A 63 -12.11 -12.52 14.30
N PHE A 64 -13.25 -13.07 14.73
CA PHE A 64 -14.45 -13.17 13.90
C PHE A 64 -15.04 -11.81 13.56
N LEU A 65 -15.27 -10.96 14.56
CA LEU A 65 -15.80 -9.61 14.37
C LEU A 65 -14.86 -8.76 13.51
N ALA A 66 -13.55 -8.85 13.75
CA ALA A 66 -12.54 -8.17 12.95
C ALA A 66 -12.58 -8.60 11.48
N THR A 67 -12.70 -9.90 11.23
CA THR A 67 -12.83 -10.45 9.87
C THR A 67 -14.07 -9.91 9.16
N ILE A 68 -15.21 -9.85 9.85
CA ILE A 68 -16.45 -9.27 9.29
C ILE A 68 -16.24 -7.79 8.92
N LEU A 69 -15.62 -7.00 9.80
CA LEU A 69 -15.35 -5.59 9.53
C LEU A 69 -14.43 -5.40 8.32
N VAL A 70 -13.35 -6.18 8.22
CA VAL A 70 -12.44 -6.12 7.06
C VAL A 70 -13.18 -6.46 5.76
N VAL A 71 -13.97 -7.54 5.76
CA VAL A 71 -14.75 -7.95 4.59
C VAL A 71 -15.79 -6.89 4.21
N LEU A 72 -16.55 -6.37 5.18
CA LEU A 72 -17.59 -5.37 4.94
C LEU A 72 -16.99 -4.06 4.41
N GLY A 73 -15.91 -3.57 5.02
CA GLY A 73 -15.21 -2.38 4.54
C GLY A 73 -14.63 -2.58 3.14
N GLY A 74 -14.06 -3.76 2.86
CA GLY A 74 -13.55 -4.11 1.53
C GLY A 74 -14.65 -4.17 0.46
N LEU A 75 -15.81 -4.72 0.80
CA LEU A 75 -16.98 -4.76 -0.09
C LEU A 75 -17.52 -3.36 -0.37
N LEU A 76 -17.62 -2.48 0.64
CA LEU A 76 -18.04 -1.09 0.42
C LEU A 76 -17.12 -0.36 -0.57
N ILE A 77 -15.80 -0.48 -0.39
CA ILE A 77 -14.83 0.13 -1.30
C ILE A 77 -14.93 -0.51 -2.70
N GLY A 78 -15.04 -1.83 -2.79
CA GLY A 78 -15.09 -2.54 -4.07
C GLY A 78 -16.37 -2.27 -4.86
N ILE A 79 -17.53 -2.16 -4.20
CA ILE A 79 -18.81 -1.93 -4.87
C ILE A 79 -18.99 -0.46 -5.27
N PHE A 80 -18.62 0.47 -4.40
CA PHE A 80 -18.90 1.90 -4.59
C PHE A 80 -17.70 2.71 -5.10
N GLY A 81 -16.48 2.18 -5.00
CA GLY A 81 -15.24 2.84 -5.44
C GLY A 81 -14.65 2.29 -6.73
N ALA A 82 -15.30 1.27 -7.32
CA ALA A 82 -14.92 0.72 -8.61
C ALA A 82 -15.60 1.49 -9.74
N LEU A 83 -14.82 2.22 -10.52
CA LEU A 83 -15.24 2.70 -11.83
C LEU A 83 -14.49 1.94 -12.92
N PRO A 84 -15.14 1.61 -14.05
CA PRO A 84 -14.48 0.98 -15.18
C PRO A 84 -13.33 1.86 -15.67
N LEU A 85 -12.16 1.23 -15.79
CA LEU A 85 -10.93 1.83 -16.28
C LEU A 85 -11.09 2.21 -17.76
N PRO A 86 -10.78 3.45 -18.19
CA PRO A 86 -10.66 3.79 -19.61
C PRO A 86 -9.61 2.90 -20.30
N SER A 87 -9.62 2.78 -21.62
CA SER A 87 -8.58 2.03 -22.35
C SER A 87 -7.19 2.69 -22.18
N HIS A 88 -6.25 1.95 -21.59
CA HIS A 88 -4.92 2.43 -21.17
C HIS A 88 -3.93 2.36 -22.32
N ASP A 89 -3.82 3.44 -23.10
CA ASP A 89 -2.66 3.70 -23.95
C ASP A 89 -1.70 4.68 -23.25
N LEU A 90 -0.43 4.72 -23.68
CA LEU A 90 0.58 5.60 -23.09
C LEU A 90 0.10 7.07 -23.04
N ALA A 91 -0.56 7.54 -24.10
CA ALA A 91 -1.06 8.91 -24.17
C ALA A 91 -2.05 9.23 -23.02
N SER A 92 -2.94 8.29 -22.69
CA SER A 92 -3.89 8.43 -21.58
C SER A 92 -3.17 8.45 -20.23
N LEU A 93 -2.07 7.69 -20.09
CA LEU A 93 -1.26 7.71 -18.87
C LEU A 93 -0.58 9.08 -18.70
N ILE A 94 0.04 9.60 -19.76
CA ILE A 94 0.70 10.91 -19.74
C ILE A 94 -0.30 12.01 -19.38
N THR A 95 -1.49 12.00 -19.97
CA THR A 95 -2.51 13.01 -19.66
C THR A 95 -2.93 12.95 -18.20
N LEU A 96 -3.08 11.75 -17.60
CA LEU A 96 -3.37 11.59 -16.18
C LEU A 96 -2.28 12.17 -15.28
N TYR A 97 -1.00 11.87 -15.56
CA TYR A 97 0.13 12.41 -14.79
C TYR A 97 0.29 13.93 -14.94
N GLN A 98 -0.12 14.50 -16.08
CA GLN A 98 -0.02 15.94 -16.35
C GLN A 98 -1.20 16.75 -15.81
N ARG A 99 -2.23 16.10 -15.24
CA ARG A 99 -3.38 16.84 -14.69
C ARG A 99 -2.92 17.72 -13.52
N PRO A 100 -3.30 19.01 -13.50
CA PRO A 100 -2.89 19.92 -12.42
C PRO A 100 -3.38 19.45 -11.05
N ALA A 101 -4.54 18.79 -10.99
CA ALA A 101 -5.07 18.19 -9.76
C ALA A 101 -4.16 17.08 -9.22
N PHE A 102 -3.65 16.20 -10.10
CA PHE A 102 -2.73 15.14 -9.70
C PHE A 102 -1.37 15.72 -9.28
N ILE A 103 -0.84 16.68 -10.03
CA ILE A 103 0.44 17.35 -9.66
C ILE A 103 0.31 18.05 -8.30
N ALA A 104 -0.78 18.79 -8.08
CA ALA A 104 -1.04 19.45 -6.80
C ALA A 104 -1.16 18.43 -5.66
N PHE A 105 -1.89 17.34 -5.86
CA PHE A 105 -2.02 16.29 -4.86
C PHE A 105 -0.70 15.56 -4.58
N PHE A 106 0.04 15.19 -5.63
CA PHE A 106 1.33 14.54 -5.52
C PHE A 106 2.32 15.42 -4.76
N THR A 107 2.41 16.71 -5.12
CA THR A 107 3.28 17.67 -4.43
C THR A 107 2.88 17.87 -2.96
N VAL A 108 1.59 17.99 -2.64
CA VAL A 108 1.12 18.05 -1.25
C VAL A 108 1.49 16.78 -0.48
N THR A 109 1.35 15.61 -1.09
CA THR A 109 1.70 14.33 -0.47
C THR A 109 3.20 14.24 -0.20
N GLU A 110 4.04 14.64 -1.15
CA GLU A 110 5.51 14.69 -0.99
C GLU A 110 5.92 15.69 0.11
N VAL A 111 5.32 16.89 0.13
CA VAL A 111 5.57 17.88 1.20
C VAL A 111 5.18 17.32 2.56
N LEU A 112 4.06 16.61 2.66
CA LEU A 112 3.64 15.95 3.88
C LEU A 112 4.64 14.87 4.33
N VAL A 113 5.10 14.02 3.41
CA VAL A 113 6.13 13.01 3.69
C VAL A 113 7.41 13.66 4.20
N LEU A 114 7.90 14.70 3.52
CA LEU A 114 9.09 15.45 3.94
C LEU A 114 8.91 16.13 5.30
N ALA A 115 7.73 16.70 5.58
CA ALA A 115 7.41 17.28 6.88
C ALA A 115 7.45 16.23 7.99
N LEU A 116 6.85 15.06 7.77
CA LEU A 116 6.89 13.94 8.71
C LEU A 116 8.31 13.44 8.94
N LEU A 117 9.12 13.34 7.88
CA LEU A 117 10.56 13.01 7.99
C LEU A 117 11.33 14.07 8.78
N GLY A 118 11.00 15.36 8.61
CA GLY A 118 11.54 16.45 9.43
C GLY A 118 11.22 16.28 10.91
N VAL A 119 9.96 15.96 11.25
CA VAL A 119 9.55 15.67 12.64
C VAL A 119 10.30 14.47 13.20
N ILE A 120 10.41 13.38 12.43
CA ILE A 120 11.17 12.18 12.79
C ILE A 120 12.64 12.53 13.07
N TYR A 121 13.26 13.33 12.21
CA TYR A 121 14.65 13.77 12.37
C TYR A 121 14.82 14.59 13.66
N LEU A 122 13.93 15.53 13.93
CA LEU A 122 13.95 16.34 15.16
C LEU A 122 13.82 15.48 16.41
N LEU A 123 12.91 14.49 16.42
CA LEU A 123 12.79 13.52 17.51
C LEU A 123 14.07 12.69 17.67
N GLY A 124 14.73 12.32 16.57
CA GLY A 124 16.02 11.62 16.60
C GLY A 124 17.16 12.45 17.17
N VAL A 125 17.24 13.74 16.84
CA VAL A 125 18.23 14.66 17.41
C VAL A 125 17.99 14.86 18.91
N GLN A 126 16.73 14.99 19.33
CA GLN A 126 16.38 15.10 20.74
C GLN A 126 16.76 13.84 21.53
N GLU A 127 16.53 12.65 20.97
CA GLU A 127 16.92 11.38 21.60
C GLU A 127 18.43 11.31 21.83
N ARG A 128 19.25 11.70 20.83
CA ARG A 128 20.71 11.69 20.95
C ARG A 128 21.25 12.69 21.98
N ARG A 129 20.54 13.80 22.21
CA ARG A 129 20.95 14.86 23.15
C ARG A 129 20.45 14.62 24.57
N ALA A 130 19.38 13.85 24.74
CA ALA A 130 18.78 13.61 26.05
C ALA A 130 19.52 12.50 26.81
N ALA A 131 19.99 12.80 28.03
CA ALA A 131 20.56 11.79 28.92
C ALA A 131 19.53 10.70 29.30
N ARG A 132 18.23 11.05 29.28
CA ARG A 132 17.12 10.11 29.47
C ARG A 132 15.98 10.49 28.54
N TYR A 133 15.79 9.73 27.46
CA TYR A 133 14.73 9.98 26.49
C TYR A 133 13.47 9.19 26.86
N PRO A 134 12.27 9.82 26.89
CA PRO A 134 11.05 9.14 27.30
C PRO A 134 10.62 8.07 26.29
N PRO A 135 10.25 6.85 26.73
CA PRO A 135 9.95 5.72 25.84
C PRO A 135 8.77 5.99 24.89
N HIS A 136 7.80 6.79 25.32
CA HIS A 136 6.68 7.23 24.49
C HIS A 136 7.12 8.00 23.24
N ARG A 137 8.19 8.82 23.30
CA ARG A 137 8.67 9.55 22.11
C ARG A 137 9.38 8.64 21.12
N THR A 138 10.06 7.60 21.60
CA THR A 138 10.64 6.55 20.74
C THR A 138 9.52 5.80 20.03
N MET A 139 8.43 5.47 20.74
CA MET A 139 7.24 4.87 20.15
C MET A 139 6.60 5.78 19.08
N ILE A 140 6.36 7.07 19.37
CA ILE A 140 5.84 8.03 18.38
C ILE A 140 6.71 8.03 17.11
N ARG A 141 8.03 8.07 17.26
CA ARG A 141 8.93 8.04 16.10
C ARG A 141 8.76 6.75 15.28
N GLY A 142 8.62 5.60 15.93
CA GLY A 142 8.31 4.33 15.27
C GLY A 142 6.99 4.38 14.50
N LEU A 143 5.93 4.93 15.11
CA LEU A 143 4.63 5.10 14.45
C LEU A 143 4.72 6.00 13.22
N LEU A 144 5.44 7.12 13.31
CA LEU A 144 5.65 8.04 12.18
C LEU A 144 6.40 7.37 11.02
N TYR A 145 7.44 6.58 11.31
CA TYR A 145 8.13 5.79 10.27
C TYR A 145 7.17 4.81 9.58
N GLY A 146 6.26 4.17 10.33
CA GLY A 146 5.25 3.27 9.77
C GLY A 146 4.25 3.99 8.88
N ILE A 147 3.78 5.18 9.29
CA ILE A 147 2.87 6.01 8.47
C ILE A 147 3.55 6.41 7.16
N VAL A 148 4.78 6.93 7.23
CA VAL A 148 5.58 7.32 6.04
C VAL A 148 5.81 6.13 5.12
N SER A 149 6.14 4.96 5.68
CA SER A 149 6.26 3.73 4.90
C SER A 149 4.97 3.38 4.16
N GLY A 150 3.81 3.50 4.81
CA GLY A 150 2.52 3.22 4.20
C GLY A 150 2.17 4.18 3.06
N MET A 151 2.49 5.46 3.22
CA MET A 151 2.31 6.48 2.16
C MET A 151 3.20 6.19 0.95
N LEU A 152 4.48 5.91 1.17
CA LEU A 152 5.43 5.54 0.11
C LEU A 152 5.05 4.23 -0.58
N CYS A 153 4.50 3.27 0.18
CA CYS A 153 3.97 2.02 -0.37
C CYS A 153 2.86 2.29 -1.38
N SER A 154 1.94 3.18 -1.05
CA SER A 154 0.86 3.57 -1.95
C SER A 154 1.37 4.21 -3.25
N GLN A 155 2.37 5.09 -3.17
CA GLN A 155 2.98 5.70 -4.35
C GLN A 155 3.71 4.66 -5.20
N SER A 156 4.44 3.74 -4.56
CA SER A 156 5.10 2.63 -5.26
C SER A 156 4.09 1.76 -6.00
N LEU A 157 2.90 1.51 -5.43
CA LEU A 157 1.83 0.79 -6.11
C LEU A 157 1.33 1.54 -7.35
N LEU A 158 1.11 2.86 -7.24
CA LEU A 158 0.67 3.68 -8.37
C LEU A 158 1.70 3.64 -9.51
N PHE A 159 2.99 3.80 -9.20
CA PHE A 159 4.06 3.72 -10.19
C PHE A 159 4.22 2.31 -10.77
N ALA A 160 4.06 1.27 -9.95
CA ALA A 160 4.08 -0.11 -10.41
C ALA A 160 2.95 -0.37 -11.41
N LYS A 161 1.75 0.13 -11.11
CA LYS A 161 0.61 0.03 -12.02
C LYS A 161 0.90 0.70 -13.36
N SER A 162 1.35 1.95 -13.33
CA SER A 162 1.73 2.68 -14.53
C SER A 162 2.84 1.98 -15.32
N GLY A 163 3.86 1.45 -14.63
CA GLY A 163 4.94 0.69 -15.26
C GLY A 163 4.47 -0.59 -15.95
N ILE A 164 3.54 -1.32 -15.33
CA ILE A 164 2.93 -2.53 -15.92
C ILE A 164 2.09 -2.17 -17.16
N GLU A 165 1.30 -1.10 -17.10
CA GLU A 165 0.52 -0.63 -18.26
C GLU A 165 1.43 -0.26 -19.44
N LEU A 166 2.54 0.46 -19.19
CA LEU A 166 3.54 0.79 -20.20
C LEU A 166 4.20 -0.47 -20.81
N LEU A 167 4.47 -1.46 -19.97
CA LEU A 167 5.03 -2.73 -20.41
C LEU A 167 4.05 -3.50 -21.29
N ILE A 168 2.77 -3.56 -20.91
CA ILE A 168 1.72 -4.21 -21.72
C ILE A 168 1.58 -3.52 -23.07
N VAL A 169 1.51 -2.19 -23.11
CA VAL A 169 1.42 -1.41 -24.35
C VAL A 169 2.63 -1.67 -25.25
N THR A 170 3.84 -1.70 -24.66
CA THR A 170 5.08 -1.99 -25.40
C THR A 170 5.04 -3.38 -26.05
N LEU A 171 4.57 -4.39 -25.31
CA LEU A 171 4.48 -5.77 -25.81
C LEU A 171 3.38 -5.95 -26.87
N GLN A 172 2.23 -5.27 -26.72
CA GLN A 172 1.10 -5.40 -27.65
C GLN A 172 1.32 -4.62 -28.95
N GLN A 173 1.85 -3.40 -28.86
CA GLN A 173 2.04 -2.52 -30.02
C GLN A 173 3.39 -2.74 -30.71
N GLY A 174 4.33 -3.45 -30.09
CA GLY A 174 5.67 -3.71 -30.63
C GLY A 174 6.60 -2.48 -30.67
N ASN A 175 6.17 -1.34 -30.13
CA ASN A 175 6.97 -0.11 -30.01
C ASN A 175 7.41 0.10 -28.56
N ASN A 176 8.71 0.33 -28.34
CA ASN A 176 9.28 0.45 -27.01
C ASN A 176 8.93 1.80 -26.34
N GLN A 177 7.95 1.79 -25.44
CA GLN A 177 7.51 2.99 -24.73
C GLN A 177 8.51 3.49 -23.68
N PHE A 178 9.47 2.64 -23.27
CA PHE A 178 10.53 3.01 -22.32
C PHE A 178 11.61 3.94 -22.89
N THR A 179 11.51 4.28 -24.17
CA THR A 179 12.31 5.36 -24.77
C THR A 179 11.86 6.74 -24.30
N ASN A 180 10.62 6.88 -23.82
CA ASN A 180 10.11 8.14 -23.29
C ASN A 180 10.72 8.47 -21.92
N PRO A 181 11.14 9.72 -21.68
CA PRO A 181 11.74 10.12 -20.41
C PRO A 181 10.78 9.98 -19.22
N LEU A 182 9.47 10.12 -19.46
CA LEU A 182 8.45 9.92 -18.43
C LEU A 182 8.40 8.46 -17.95
N ALA A 183 8.54 7.49 -18.86
CA ALA A 183 8.59 6.08 -18.49
C ALA A 183 9.83 5.78 -17.63
N GLY A 184 10.98 6.38 -17.98
CA GLY A 184 12.20 6.32 -17.16
C GLY A 184 12.01 6.94 -15.77
N PHE A 185 11.34 8.09 -15.69
CA PHE A 185 11.00 8.73 -14.41
C PHE A 185 10.10 7.85 -13.53
N ILE A 186 9.04 7.25 -14.11
CA ILE A 186 8.13 6.35 -13.37
C ILE A 186 8.91 5.14 -12.81
N LEU A 187 9.78 4.52 -13.60
CA LEU A 187 10.59 3.40 -13.14
C LEU A 187 11.56 3.80 -12.03
N LEU A 188 12.22 4.96 -12.18
CA LEU A 188 13.12 5.47 -11.15
C LEU A 188 12.35 5.78 -9.85
N ALA A 189 11.20 6.46 -9.97
CA ALA A 189 10.33 6.77 -8.83
C ALA A 189 9.82 5.50 -8.15
N LEU A 190 9.45 4.47 -8.91
CA LEU A 190 9.08 3.16 -8.38
C LEU A 190 10.21 2.56 -7.55
N VAL A 191 11.44 2.53 -8.06
CA VAL A 191 12.59 1.95 -7.34
C VAL A 191 12.89 2.75 -6.08
N VAL A 192 12.96 4.08 -6.17
CA VAL A 192 13.26 4.96 -5.04
C VAL A 192 12.20 4.83 -3.95
N THR A 193 10.91 4.91 -4.31
CA THR A 193 9.81 4.77 -3.33
C THR A 193 9.77 3.36 -2.75
N SER A 194 10.01 2.31 -3.55
CA SER A 194 10.02 0.91 -3.10
C SER A 194 11.15 0.61 -2.10
N LEU A 195 12.35 1.14 -2.35
CA LEU A 195 13.47 0.99 -1.41
C LEU A 195 13.27 1.83 -0.15
N SER A 196 12.74 3.04 -0.30
CA SER A 196 12.48 3.95 0.82
C SER A 196 11.40 3.41 1.74
N GLN A 197 10.28 2.87 1.21
CA GLN A 197 9.25 2.25 2.04
C GLN A 197 9.82 1.08 2.86
N LEU A 198 10.69 0.24 2.26
CA LEU A 198 11.24 -0.92 2.94
C LEU A 198 12.19 -0.48 4.07
N TYR A 199 13.00 0.54 3.80
CA TYR A 199 13.88 1.14 4.80
C TYR A 199 13.08 1.70 5.99
N PHE A 200 12.05 2.49 5.74
CA PHE A 200 11.25 3.09 6.82
C PHE A 200 10.39 2.07 7.56
N LEU A 201 9.88 1.04 6.89
CA LEU A 201 9.19 -0.08 7.53
C LEU A 201 10.12 -0.79 8.52
N ASN A 202 11.33 -1.16 8.06
CA ASN A 202 12.32 -1.82 8.92
C ASN A 202 12.69 -0.93 10.11
N ARG A 203 12.88 0.37 9.88
CA ARG A 203 13.17 1.32 10.97
C ARG A 203 12.01 1.47 11.95
N SER A 204 10.78 1.37 11.49
CA SER A 204 9.58 1.37 12.34
C SER A 204 9.55 0.16 13.27
N LEU A 205 9.85 -1.03 12.73
CA LEU A 205 9.88 -2.30 13.47
C LEU A 205 11.02 -2.39 14.50
N GLU A 206 12.11 -1.64 14.32
CA GLU A 206 13.17 -1.51 15.32
C GLU A 206 12.72 -0.69 16.55
N LEU A 207 11.69 0.14 16.42
CA LEU A 207 11.25 1.08 17.45
C LEU A 207 9.93 0.67 18.12
N CYS A 208 9.11 -0.12 17.44
CA CYS A 208 7.78 -0.53 17.87
C CYS A 208 7.52 -2.00 17.51
N SER A 209 6.63 -2.65 18.25
CA SER A 209 6.25 -4.04 17.97
C SER A 209 5.52 -4.18 16.62
N THR A 210 5.75 -5.30 15.95
CA THR A 210 5.08 -5.65 14.68
C THR A 210 3.55 -5.66 14.82
N LEU A 211 3.03 -6.01 16.00
CA LEU A 211 1.60 -6.01 16.31
C LEU A 211 0.95 -4.62 16.14
N VAL A 212 1.70 -3.54 16.33
CA VAL A 212 1.21 -2.16 16.15
C VAL A 212 1.58 -1.62 14.77
N ILE A 213 2.79 -1.91 14.29
CA ILE A 213 3.30 -1.34 13.02
C ILE A 213 2.62 -1.94 11.80
N ALA A 214 2.34 -3.25 11.79
CA ALA A 214 1.67 -3.90 10.68
C ALA A 214 0.27 -3.30 10.38
N PRO A 215 -0.67 -3.21 11.35
CA PRO A 215 -1.97 -2.60 11.09
C PRO A 215 -1.86 -1.11 10.77
N LEU A 216 -0.99 -0.36 11.46
CA LEU A 216 -0.82 1.08 11.21
C LEU A 216 -0.36 1.37 9.78
N THR A 217 0.69 0.67 9.33
CA THR A 217 1.25 0.83 7.99
C THR A 217 0.21 0.43 6.95
N PHE A 218 -0.54 -0.65 7.21
CA PHE A 218 -1.61 -1.11 6.34
C PHE A 218 -2.75 -0.08 6.21
N CYS A 219 -3.20 0.53 7.31
CA CYS A 219 -4.22 1.58 7.29
C CYS A 219 -3.73 2.83 6.54
N SER A 220 -2.49 3.27 6.80
CA SER A 220 -1.86 4.39 6.08
C SER A 220 -1.79 4.11 4.57
N TYR A 221 -1.37 2.91 4.19
CA TYR A 221 -1.33 2.45 2.81
C TYR A 221 -2.71 2.44 2.16
N ASN A 222 -3.73 1.90 2.82
CA ASN A 222 -5.08 1.82 2.25
C ASN A 222 -5.67 3.21 2.01
N LEU A 223 -5.58 4.09 3.01
CA LEU A 223 -6.10 5.45 2.90
C LEU A 223 -5.38 6.23 1.78
N SER A 224 -4.05 6.15 1.75
CA SER A 224 -3.24 6.81 0.71
C SER A 224 -3.55 6.26 -0.68
N THR A 225 -3.77 4.95 -0.81
CA THR A 225 -4.07 4.29 -2.09
C THR A 225 -5.45 4.63 -2.61
N LEU A 226 -6.41 4.75 -1.71
CA LEU A 226 -7.75 5.21 -2.02
C LEU A 226 -7.74 6.67 -2.50
N LEU A 227 -7.01 7.56 -1.82
CA LEU A 227 -6.86 8.95 -2.26
C LEU A 227 -6.11 9.06 -3.59
N ASN A 228 -5.02 8.31 -3.77
CA ASN A 228 -4.30 8.21 -5.04
C ASN A 228 -5.25 7.79 -6.16
N GLY A 229 -6.01 6.72 -5.97
CA GLY A 229 -6.97 6.23 -6.96
C GLY A 229 -8.06 7.27 -7.29
N LEU A 230 -8.65 7.91 -6.28
CA LEU A 230 -9.72 8.88 -6.48
C LEU A 230 -9.26 10.13 -7.23
N ILE A 231 -8.06 10.66 -6.91
CA ILE A 231 -7.54 11.89 -7.51
C ILE A 231 -6.91 11.63 -8.88
N TYR A 232 -6.08 10.59 -8.98
CA TYR A 232 -5.38 10.23 -10.22
C TYR A 232 -6.37 9.93 -11.35
N TYR A 233 -7.40 9.12 -11.09
CA TYR A 233 -8.41 8.73 -12.08
C TYR A 233 -9.61 9.70 -12.18
N ASP A 234 -9.53 10.90 -11.59
CA ASP A 234 -10.61 11.90 -11.58
C ASP A 234 -11.97 11.43 -11.02
N GLN A 235 -11.96 10.42 -10.16
CA GLN A 235 -13.18 9.75 -9.74
C GLN A 235 -14.06 10.62 -8.83
N PHE A 236 -13.53 11.71 -8.27
CA PHE A 236 -14.33 12.69 -7.52
C PHE A 236 -15.48 13.30 -8.33
N GLN A 237 -15.30 13.46 -9.64
CA GLN A 237 -16.34 14.01 -10.51
C GLN A 237 -17.25 12.92 -11.08
N ALA A 238 -16.75 11.68 -11.16
CA ALA A 238 -17.48 10.55 -11.71
C ALA A 238 -18.35 9.80 -10.67
N LEU A 239 -17.96 9.83 -9.39
CA LEU A 239 -18.71 9.20 -8.30
C LEU A 239 -19.75 10.16 -7.73
N ALA A 240 -20.94 9.62 -7.45
CA ALA A 240 -21.94 10.38 -6.71
C ALA A 240 -21.47 10.62 -5.25
N PRO A 241 -21.87 11.73 -4.60
CA PRO A 241 -21.41 12.05 -3.25
C PRO A 241 -21.66 10.95 -2.20
N TYR A 242 -22.77 10.21 -2.35
CA TYR A 242 -23.08 9.08 -1.46
C TYR A 242 -22.13 7.89 -1.67
N GLN A 243 -21.69 7.63 -2.91
CA GLN A 243 -20.72 6.57 -3.22
C GLN A 243 -19.37 6.91 -2.59
N LEU A 244 -18.94 8.18 -2.72
CA LEU A 244 -17.73 8.67 -2.08
C LEU A 244 -17.80 8.53 -0.55
N ALA A 245 -18.93 8.90 0.06
CA ALA A 245 -19.14 8.73 1.50
C ALA A 245 -19.05 7.26 1.93
N LEU A 246 -19.67 6.33 1.18
CA LEU A 246 -19.63 4.90 1.46
C LEU A 246 -18.22 4.31 1.29
N VAL A 247 -17.45 4.78 0.32
CA VAL A 247 -16.04 4.40 0.12
C VAL A 247 -15.18 4.83 1.30
N LEU A 248 -15.35 6.07 1.78
CA LEU A 248 -14.62 6.58 2.95
C LEU A 248 -15.02 5.83 4.23
N VAL A 249 -16.32 5.58 4.43
CA VAL A 249 -16.82 4.77 5.56
C VAL A 249 -16.24 3.34 5.48
N GLY A 250 -16.21 2.75 4.28
CA GLY A 250 -15.60 1.44 4.05
C GLY A 250 -14.12 1.40 4.44
N ALA A 251 -13.36 2.44 4.09
CA ALA A 251 -11.94 2.57 4.44
C ALA A 251 -11.73 2.65 5.97
N VAL A 252 -12.59 3.39 6.68
CA VAL A 252 -12.55 3.48 8.14
C VAL A 252 -12.90 2.14 8.78
N ILE A 253 -13.98 1.50 8.34
CA ILE A 253 -14.42 0.19 8.85
C ILE A 253 -13.33 -0.88 8.63
N LEU A 254 -12.74 -0.91 7.43
CA LEU A 254 -11.65 -1.82 7.08
C LEU A 254 -10.43 -1.59 7.98
N SER A 255 -10.05 -0.33 8.19
CA SER A 255 -8.93 0.04 9.06
C SER A 255 -9.17 -0.40 10.51
N ILE A 256 -10.39 -0.19 11.03
CA ILE A 256 -10.79 -0.65 12.37
C ILE A 256 -10.71 -2.17 12.45
N GLY A 257 -11.21 -2.90 11.45
CA GLY A 257 -11.15 -4.36 11.40
C GLY A 257 -9.71 -4.88 11.47
N VAL A 258 -8.79 -4.28 10.71
CA VAL A 258 -7.37 -4.66 10.73
C VAL A 258 -6.71 -4.38 12.08
N CYS A 259 -7.04 -3.24 12.71
CA CYS A 259 -6.55 -2.93 14.05
C CYS A 259 -7.05 -3.95 15.09
N ILE A 260 -8.32 -4.32 15.07
CA ILE A 260 -8.88 -5.33 16.00
C ILE A 260 -8.28 -6.71 15.74
N LEU A 261 -8.03 -7.07 14.48
CA LEU A 261 -7.43 -8.37 14.14
C LEU A 261 -5.98 -8.52 14.61
N SER A 262 -5.27 -7.40 14.77
CA SER A 262 -3.85 -7.37 15.13
C SER A 262 -3.59 -7.37 16.65
N VAL A 263 -4.65 -7.25 17.46
CA VAL A 263 -4.63 -7.30 18.93
C VAL A 263 -5.03 -8.69 19.40
#